data_AF-P0DPW3-F1
#
_entry.id   AF-P0DPW3-F1
#
_cell.length_a   1.000
_cell.length_b   1.000
_cell.length_c   1.000
_cell.angle_alpha   90.00
_cell.angle_beta   90.00
_cell.angle_gamma   90.00
#
_symmetry.space_group_name_H-M   'P 1'
#
loop_
_entity.id
_entity.type
_entity.pdbx_description
1 polymer ?
#
loop_
_entity_poly.entity_id
_entity_poly.type
_entity_poly.pdbx_seq_one_letter_code
_entity_poly.pdbx_strand_id
1 'polypeptide(L)'
;MSVYGLLSLLIFIVLAVNTSNGDPGKDCSEKEEYLYDSSNCDIFYECDESLKPQRMMCGPGTGWNQDKLVCDFLTNIDCTRGGKVAPK
;
A
#
# COMPACT_ATOMS: atom_id res chain seq x y z
N MET A 1 -15.30 10.82 42.43
CA MET A 1 -14.66 11.52 41.28
C MET A 1 -13.75 10.65 40.41
N SER A 2 -13.17 9.53 40.88
CA SER A 2 -12.14 8.78 40.12
C SER A 2 -12.65 8.08 38.85
N VAL A 3 -13.88 7.54 38.83
CA VAL A 3 -14.40 6.75 37.69
C VAL A 3 -14.72 7.59 36.44
N TYR A 4 -15.31 8.78 36.58
CA TYR A 4 -15.65 9.65 35.45
C TYR A 4 -14.41 10.23 34.76
N GLY A 5 -13.34 10.48 35.51
CA GLY A 5 -12.05 10.89 34.95
C GLY A 5 -11.41 9.78 34.12
N LEU A 6 -11.44 8.54 34.62
CA LEU A 6 -10.98 7.37 33.85
C LEU A 6 -11.84 7.13 32.61
N LEU A 7 -13.17 7.21 32.73
CA LEU A 7 -14.07 7.05 31.59
C LEU A 7 -13.86 8.15 30.53
N SER A 8 -13.69 9.41 30.95
CA SER A 8 -13.37 10.51 30.04
C SER A 8 -12.04 10.30 29.32
N LEU A 9 -11.00 9.86 30.04
CA LEU A 9 -9.68 9.59 29.45
C LEU A 9 -9.75 8.46 28.42
N LEU A 10 -10.45 7.36 28.73
CA LEU A 10 -10.63 6.24 27.81
C LEU A 10 -11.35 6.68 26.53
N ILE A 11 -12.37 7.53 26.63
CA ILE A 11 -13.07 8.06 25.45
C ILE A 11 -12.12 8.89 24.57
N PHE A 12 -11.29 9.76 25.15
CA PHE A 12 -10.29 10.52 24.38
C PHE A 12 -9.26 9.62 23.68
N ILE A 13 -8.79 8.57 24.37
CA ILE A 13 -7.84 7.60 23.78
C ILE A 13 -8.49 6.87 22.59
N VAL A 14 -9.74 6.43 22.71
CA VAL A 14 -10.46 5.78 21.60
C VAL A 14 -10.59 6.71 20.39
N LEU A 15 -10.93 7.99 20.61
CA LEU A 15 -11.00 8.97 19.52
C LEU A 15 -9.65 9.19 18.83
N ALA A 16 -8.54 9.20 19.59
CA ALA A 16 -7.19 9.33 19.02
C ALA A 16 -6.74 8.07 18.27
N VAL A 17 -7.13 6.87 18.70
CA VAL A 17 -6.81 5.62 17.98
C VAL A 17 -7.61 5.51 16.66
N ASN A 18 -8.74 6.20 16.52
CA ASN A 18 -9.51 6.23 15.27
C ASN A 18 -8.78 6.93 14.11
N THR A 19 -7.61 7.54 14.32
CA THR A 19 -6.77 7.95 13.19
C THR A 19 -6.17 6.68 12.58
N SER A 20 -6.60 6.32 11.38
CA SER A 20 -6.09 5.14 10.66
C SER A 20 -4.57 5.18 10.59
N ASN A 21 -3.93 4.17 11.17
CA ASN A 21 -2.52 3.87 10.93
C ASN A 21 -2.39 3.43 9.46
N GLY A 22 -2.29 4.39 8.54
CA GLY A 22 -1.83 4.11 7.18
C GLY A 22 -0.40 3.58 7.22
N ASP A 23 -0.05 2.69 6.29
CA ASP A 23 1.34 2.29 6.11
C ASP A 23 2.11 3.49 5.51
N PRO A 24 3.16 4.01 6.18
CA PRO A 24 3.80 5.29 5.85
C PRO A 24 4.56 5.34 4.50
N GLY A 25 4.27 4.45 3.55
CA GLY A 25 4.82 4.48 2.20
C GLY A 25 3.86 4.01 1.11
N LYS A 26 2.57 3.80 1.43
CA LYS A 26 1.57 3.24 0.50
C LYS A 26 0.26 4.04 0.47
N ASP A 27 0.31 5.30 0.88
CA ASP A 27 -0.88 6.16 0.84
C ASP A 27 -1.20 6.57 -0.60
N CYS A 28 -2.46 6.35 -0.99
CA CYS A 28 -2.98 6.79 -2.28
C CYS A 28 -3.18 8.30 -2.26
N SER A 29 -2.56 9.01 -3.20
CA SER A 29 -2.76 10.46 -3.35
C SER A 29 -4.01 10.76 -4.15
N GLU A 30 -4.30 9.91 -5.14
CA GLU A 30 -5.45 10.02 -6.02
C GLU A 30 -6.23 8.70 -6.08
N LYS A 31 -7.50 8.79 -6.49
CA LYS A 31 -8.30 7.60 -6.82
C LYS A 31 -7.77 7.03 -8.14
N GLU A 32 -7.81 5.70 -8.28
CA GLU A 32 -7.36 4.99 -9.50
C GLU A 32 -5.86 5.18 -9.81
N GLU A 33 -5.07 5.58 -8.82
CA GLU A 33 -3.61 5.61 -8.89
C GLU A 33 -3.03 4.19 -8.79
N TYR A 34 -1.93 3.94 -9.52
CA TYR A 34 -1.17 2.70 -9.41
C TYR A 34 0.19 2.96 -8.77
N LEU A 35 0.51 2.23 -7.71
CA LEU A 35 1.77 2.33 -6.99
C LEU A 35 2.61 1.07 -7.20
N TYR A 36 3.89 1.22 -7.53
CA TYR A 36 4.80 0.08 -7.61
C TYR A 36 5.31 -0.31 -6.21
N ASP A 37 5.61 -1.61 -6.02
CA ASP A 37 6.29 -2.04 -4.81
C ASP A 37 7.81 -1.87 -4.92
N SER A 38 8.41 -1.17 -3.95
CA SER A 38 9.85 -0.95 -3.93
C SER A 38 10.64 -2.21 -3.58
N SER A 39 10.01 -3.23 -2.97
CA SER A 39 10.68 -4.47 -2.53
C SER A 39 10.41 -5.65 -3.44
N ASN A 40 9.34 -5.61 -4.25
CA ASN A 40 8.96 -6.69 -5.15
C ASN A 40 8.48 -6.16 -6.50
N CYS A 41 9.21 -6.44 -7.57
CA CYS A 41 8.84 -5.86 -8.87
C CYS A 41 7.62 -6.51 -9.51
N ASP A 42 7.16 -7.66 -9.03
CA ASP A 42 5.92 -8.29 -9.44
C ASP A 42 4.70 -7.85 -8.62
N ILE A 43 4.88 -7.01 -7.60
CA ILE A 43 3.77 -6.46 -6.81
C ILE A 43 3.52 -5.02 -7.22
N PHE A 44 2.25 -4.70 -7.40
CA PHE A 44 1.77 -3.33 -7.52
C PHE A 44 0.52 -3.14 -6.66
N TYR A 45 0.13 -1.90 -6.46
CA TYR A 45 -1.08 -1.55 -5.73
C TYR A 45 -1.97 -0.70 -6.61
N GLU A 46 -3.25 -1.02 -6.61
CA GLU A 46 -4.29 -0.22 -7.23
C GLU A 46 -5.07 0.50 -6.13
N CYS A 47 -5.20 1.81 -6.24
CA CYS A 47 -5.92 2.62 -5.27
C CYS A 47 -7.42 2.60 -5.54
N ASP A 48 -8.20 2.12 -4.57
CA ASP A 48 -9.66 2.09 -4.66
C ASP A 48 -10.30 3.48 -4.45
N GLU A 49 -11.63 3.58 -4.62
CA GLU A 49 -12.37 4.82 -4.40
C GLU A 49 -12.25 5.37 -2.97
N SER A 50 -11.87 4.54 -2.01
CA SER A 50 -11.64 4.90 -0.61
C SER A 50 -10.17 5.25 -0.30
N LEU A 51 -9.33 5.45 -1.33
CA LEU A 51 -7.90 5.73 -1.22
C LEU A 51 -7.12 4.62 -0.49
N LYS A 52 -7.59 3.37 -0.61
CA LYS A 52 -6.88 2.23 -0.03
C LYS A 52 -6.08 1.50 -1.12
N PRO A 53 -4.78 1.24 -0.90
CA PRO A 53 -3.96 0.47 -1.83
C PRO A 53 -4.35 -1.01 -1.78
N GLN A 54 -4.82 -1.55 -2.91
CA GLN A 54 -5.12 -2.97 -3.07
C GLN A 54 -3.91 -3.69 -3.65
N ARG A 55 -3.33 -4.62 -2.89
CA ARG A 55 -2.15 -5.38 -3.33
C ARG A 55 -2.51 -6.34 -4.47
N MET A 56 -1.86 -6.15 -5.61
CA MET A 56 -1.96 -7.01 -6.79
C MET A 56 -0.60 -7.61 -7.14
N MET A 57 -0.62 -8.77 -7.78
CA MET A 57 0.60 -9.46 -8.18
C MET A 57 0.54 -9.83 -9.67
N CYS A 58 1.59 -9.47 -10.39
CA CYS A 58 1.78 -9.80 -11.79
C CYS A 58 1.98 -11.32 -11.99
N GLY A 59 1.83 -11.77 -13.23
CA GLY A 59 2.06 -13.16 -13.59
C GLY A 59 3.54 -13.55 -13.43
N PRO A 60 3.86 -14.86 -13.34
CA PRO A 60 5.25 -15.33 -13.29
C PRO A 60 6.10 -14.78 -14.44
N GLY A 61 7.31 -14.30 -14.12
CA GLY A 61 8.23 -13.77 -15.13
C GLY A 61 7.86 -12.39 -15.68
N THR A 62 6.85 -11.73 -15.09
CA THR A 62 6.46 -10.34 -15.39
C THR A 62 6.59 -9.50 -14.13
N GLY A 63 6.79 -8.20 -14.30
CA GLY A 63 6.73 -7.24 -13.21
C GLY A 63 5.96 -5.99 -13.63
N TRP A 64 5.63 -5.17 -12.65
CA TRP A 64 4.88 -3.95 -12.85
C TRP A 64 5.72 -2.90 -13.59
N ASN A 65 5.18 -2.42 -14.71
CA ASN A 65 5.76 -1.33 -15.48
C ASN A 65 5.00 -0.04 -15.18
N GLN A 66 5.60 0.83 -14.36
CA GLN A 66 4.98 2.11 -13.97
C GLN A 66 4.78 3.06 -15.16
N ASP A 67 5.60 2.97 -16.21
CA ASP A 67 5.48 3.82 -17.39
C ASP A 67 4.31 3.42 -18.30
N LYS A 68 3.95 2.13 -18.28
CA LYS A 68 2.87 1.56 -19.12
C LYS A 68 1.61 1.19 -18.33
N LEU A 69 1.65 1.27 -17.00
CA LEU A 69 0.58 0.85 -16.08
C LEU A 69 0.09 -0.58 -16.36
N VAL A 70 1.02 -1.50 -16.62
CA VAL A 70 0.72 -2.91 -16.94
C VAL A 70 1.82 -3.83 -16.44
N CYS A 71 1.50 -5.10 -16.22
CA CYS A 71 2.50 -6.13 -16.03
C CYS A 71 3.25 -6.38 -17.35
N ASP A 72 4.53 -6.05 -17.39
CA ASP A 72 5.42 -6.23 -18.54
C ASP A 72 6.51 -7.27 -18.21
N PHE A 73 7.19 -7.79 -19.22
CA PHE A 73 8.29 -8.72 -19.01
C PHE A 73 9.41 -8.09 -18.19
N LEU A 74 10.05 -8.88 -17.33
CA LEU A 74 11.16 -8.41 -16.48
C LEU A 74 12.33 -7.80 -17.27
N THR A 75 12.48 -8.13 -18.56
CA THR A 75 13.48 -7.53 -19.46
C THR A 75 13.16 -6.08 -19.85
N ASN A 76 11.90 -5.67 -19.74
CA ASN A 76 11.40 -4.35 -20.13
C ASN A 76 11.29 -3.37 -18.94
N ILE A 77 11.53 -3.84 -17.72
CA ILE A 77 11.46 -3.03 -16.49
C ILE A 77 12.77 -3.11 -15.71
N ASP A 78 13.10 -2.06 -14.95
CA ASP A 78 14.25 -2.05 -14.07
C ASP A 78 13.90 -2.61 -12.69
N CYS A 79 13.78 -3.94 -12.58
CA CYS A 79 13.54 -4.62 -11.30
C CYS A 79 14.75 -4.52 -10.33
N THR A 80 15.89 -3.98 -10.76
CA THR A 80 17.12 -3.94 -9.94
C THR A 80 17.12 -2.87 -8.86
N ARG A 81 16.28 -1.82 -8.99
CA ARG A 81 16.23 -0.70 -8.02
C ARG A 81 15.53 -0.99 -6.70
N GLY A 82 15.09 -2.23 -6.46
CA GLY A 82 14.61 -2.62 -5.14
C GLY A 82 13.85 -3.95 -5.07
N GLY A 83 13.50 -4.57 -6.19
CA GLY A 83 12.62 -5.73 -6.23
C GLY A 83 13.30 -7.10 -6.17
N LYS A 84 12.74 -8.05 -5.42
CA LYS A 84 12.76 -9.48 -5.78
C LYS A 84 11.50 -9.81 -6.61
N VAL A 85 11.52 -10.87 -7.39
CA VAL A 85 10.27 -11.49 -7.84
C VAL A 85 9.75 -12.27 -6.63
N ALA A 86 8.55 -11.96 -6.14
CA ALA A 86 7.99 -12.69 -5.02
C ALA A 86 7.86 -14.19 -5.41
N PRO A 87 8.30 -15.12 -4.55
CA PRO A 87 8.07 -16.53 -4.79
C PRO A 87 6.55 -16.80 -4.77
N LYS A 88 6.08 -17.53 -5.78
CA LYS A 88 4.69 -17.97 -5.92
C LYS A 88 4.25 -18.91 -4.81
#